data_AF-A0A7M2SNK9-F1
#
_entry.id   AF-A0A7M2SNK9-F1
#
_cell.length_a   1.000
_cell.length_b   1.000
_cell.length_c   1.000
_cell.angle_alpha   90.00
_cell.angle_beta   90.00
_cell.angle_gamma   90.00
#
_symmetry.space_group_name_H-M   'P 1'
#
loop_
_entity.id
_entity.type
_entity.pdbx_description
1 polymer ?
#
loop_
_entity_poly.entity_id
_entity_poly.type
_entity_poly.pdbx_seq_one_letter_code
_entity_poly.pdbx_strand_id
1 'polypeptide(L)'
;MPTPAPSAMSSTSSEPHISASDARSTDQPRVVAGRREPWLLAVALFVGYAVVSVGRYRHLGQRSWDLGIFEQVIRSYAHLQAPIADLKGPGFNILGDHFSPVTALLAPLYRVFPSPVTLLLAQAALFALSAVPVTRAAARLLGRWGGLAIGVAYGLSWGLQQAVDFDFHEICFALPLIAFSLEALLAQRWRAALVWAMPLVLVKEDLGFTVTAIALVVAWRARQESPRAMRYAIGVAVFGVVALVVTLLLVIPSFNSAGTYDYWSKVDESGGGGPFDGLDTKLRTLCWLLIPTSGLLALRSPILLVALPTIGWRFVSSYPQYWGTDWHYNAVLMPIVTLALVDALGTARHSTRAWLRSYVRHLPAAVAAASLALTTSLPLAALTESEIYRKPERVSAIERLLAEVPDGASVEANIAPISRLTSRCRVFWITSTRGINPDFIALDNSRKRYRDVEGYVRSLHPQARYTVEGNVYGVVLLKRQ
;
A
#
# COMPACT_ATOMS: atom_id res chain seq x y z
N MET A 1 13.97 108.38 16.62
CA MET A 1 12.79 108.17 15.74
C MET A 1 12.81 106.71 15.28
N PRO A 2 11.67 106.01 15.17
CA PRO A 2 11.05 105.30 16.30
C PRO A 2 10.69 103.82 16.00
N THR A 3 10.57 102.98 17.06
CA THR A 3 9.59 101.85 17.30
C THR A 3 9.38 100.72 16.24
N PRO A 4 8.67 99.61 16.57
CA PRO A 4 8.61 98.77 17.78
C PRO A 4 8.66 97.25 17.47
N ALA A 5 8.62 96.39 18.50
CA ALA A 5 8.24 94.97 18.41
C ALA A 5 6.73 94.82 18.03
N PRO A 6 6.30 93.66 17.48
CA PRO A 6 5.62 92.69 18.36
C PRO A 6 5.75 91.19 17.99
N SER A 7 5.77 90.38 19.05
CA SER A 7 5.01 89.15 19.35
C SER A 7 4.20 88.45 18.25
N ALA A 8 4.32 87.11 18.14
CA ALA A 8 3.19 86.17 18.35
C ALA A 8 3.55 84.67 18.13
N MET A 9 3.41 83.91 19.22
CA MET A 9 2.64 82.65 19.35
C MET A 9 2.95 81.37 18.53
N SER A 10 3.48 80.39 19.26
CA SER A 10 3.00 79.01 19.49
C SER A 10 2.55 78.11 18.32
N SER A 11 3.18 76.94 18.22
CA SER A 11 2.43 75.68 18.28
C SER A 11 3.27 74.56 18.92
N THR A 12 2.65 73.93 19.90
CA THR A 12 3.07 72.76 20.67
C THR A 12 2.74 71.47 19.91
N SER A 13 3.66 70.51 19.86
CA SER A 13 3.31 69.10 20.01
C SER A 13 4.54 68.27 20.41
N SER A 14 4.62 68.05 21.72
CA SER A 14 5.41 67.03 22.36
C SER A 14 4.66 65.70 22.30
N GLU A 15 5.21 64.70 21.62
CA GLU A 15 4.92 63.29 21.90
C GLU A 15 6.24 62.53 22.13
N PRO A 16 6.38 61.81 23.26
CA PRO A 16 7.56 61.02 23.56
C PRO A 16 7.53 59.68 22.81
N HIS A 17 8.56 59.44 22.00
CA HIS A 17 8.83 58.16 21.35
C HIS A 17 9.12 57.06 22.40
N ILE A 18 8.20 56.11 22.54
CA ILE A 18 8.42 54.85 23.26
C ILE A 18 9.30 53.97 22.36
N SER A 19 10.54 53.74 22.78
CA SER A 19 11.45 52.79 22.13
C SER A 19 11.00 51.36 22.46
N ALA A 20 10.53 50.63 21.46
CA ALA A 20 10.10 49.25 21.60
C ALA A 20 11.32 48.33 21.82
N SER A 21 11.49 47.93 23.08
CA SER A 21 12.26 46.76 23.50
C SER A 21 11.62 45.47 22.95
N ASP A 22 12.47 44.47 22.69
CA ASP A 22 12.16 43.06 22.49
C ASP A 22 11.60 42.59 21.13
N ALA A 23 12.42 42.67 20.08
CA ALA A 23 12.40 41.65 19.05
C ALA A 23 13.19 40.42 19.54
N ARG A 24 12.53 39.56 20.34
CA ARG A 24 13.02 38.21 20.64
C ARG A 24 13.23 37.47 19.32
N SER A 25 14.48 37.33 18.90
CA SER A 25 14.88 36.28 17.96
C SER A 25 14.59 34.94 18.64
N THR A 26 13.47 34.33 18.30
CA THR A 26 13.19 32.93 18.64
C THR A 26 14.15 32.06 17.83
N ASP A 27 15.36 31.90 18.36
CA ASP A 27 16.32 30.90 17.94
C ASP A 27 15.74 29.53 18.34
N GLN A 28 14.78 29.04 17.53
CA GLN A 28 14.34 27.67 17.65
C GLN A 28 15.55 26.81 17.28
N PRO A 29 16.02 25.91 18.17
CA PRO A 29 17.12 25.03 17.83
C PRO A 29 16.74 24.29 16.56
N ARG A 30 17.50 24.53 15.48
CA ARG A 30 17.43 23.75 14.25
C ARG A 30 17.75 22.32 14.65
N VAL A 31 16.73 21.54 14.95
CA VAL A 31 16.83 20.09 15.07
C VAL A 31 17.26 19.63 13.69
N VAL A 32 18.57 19.46 13.50
CA VAL A 32 19.15 18.88 12.29
C VAL A 32 18.69 17.43 12.31
N ALA A 33 17.55 17.17 11.68
CA ALA A 33 17.10 15.82 11.38
C ALA A 33 18.26 15.13 10.67
N GLY A 34 18.72 14.02 11.24
CA GLY A 34 19.77 13.23 10.62
C GLY A 34 19.35 12.87 9.20
N ARG A 35 20.13 13.33 8.21
CA ARG A 35 19.77 13.20 6.80
C ARG A 35 19.90 11.75 6.30
N ARG A 36 20.64 10.89 7.01
CA ARG A 36 21.05 9.56 6.54
C ARG A 36 20.16 8.46 7.12
N GLU A 37 19.69 8.64 8.34
CA GLU A 37 19.00 7.66 9.16
C GLU A 37 17.70 7.15 8.52
N PRO A 38 16.82 8.01 7.95
CA PRO A 38 15.65 7.52 7.23
C PRO A 38 16.01 6.61 6.04
N TRP A 39 17.10 6.91 5.35
CA TRP A 39 17.56 6.11 4.19
C TRP A 39 18.23 4.81 4.63
N LEU A 40 19.06 4.84 5.68
CA LEU A 40 19.63 3.62 6.26
C LEU A 40 18.54 2.67 6.75
N LEU A 41 17.50 3.20 7.40
CA LEU A 41 16.34 2.43 7.79
C LEU A 41 15.60 1.86 6.57
N ALA A 42 15.36 2.67 5.54
CA ALA A 42 14.74 2.19 4.30
C ALA A 42 15.56 1.07 3.64
N VAL A 43 16.89 1.20 3.58
CA VAL A 43 17.75 0.12 3.05
C VAL A 43 17.64 -1.15 3.90
N ALA A 44 17.67 -1.04 5.23
CA ALA A 44 17.51 -2.20 6.11
C ALA A 44 16.13 -2.87 5.95
N LEU A 45 15.06 -2.09 5.86
CA LEU A 45 13.70 -2.58 5.61
C LEU A 45 13.59 -3.23 4.23
N PHE A 46 14.17 -2.62 3.18
CA PHE A 46 14.19 -3.18 1.84
C PHE A 46 14.84 -4.56 1.82
N VAL A 47 16.02 -4.69 2.44
CA VAL A 47 16.72 -5.98 2.54
C VAL A 47 15.86 -7.00 3.29
N GLY A 48 15.28 -6.63 4.44
CA GLY A 48 14.42 -7.52 5.21
C GLY A 48 13.18 -7.99 4.43
N TYR A 49 12.44 -7.05 3.82
CA TYR A 49 11.27 -7.37 3.01
C TYR A 49 11.62 -8.20 1.78
N ALA A 50 12.71 -7.87 1.10
CA ALA A 50 13.18 -8.63 -0.07
C ALA A 50 13.52 -10.08 0.31
N VAL A 51 14.24 -10.29 1.41
CA VAL A 51 14.55 -11.64 1.90
C VAL A 51 13.28 -12.42 2.23
N VAL A 52 12.29 -11.80 2.89
CA VAL A 52 11.01 -12.46 3.20
C VAL A 52 10.23 -12.81 1.93
N SER A 53 9.96 -11.84 1.04
CA SER A 53 9.18 -12.09 -0.17
C SER A 53 9.87 -13.07 -1.12
N VAL A 54 11.18 -12.92 -1.34
CA VAL A 54 11.94 -13.83 -2.22
C VAL A 54 12.14 -15.20 -1.57
N GLY A 55 12.38 -15.26 -0.27
CA GLY A 55 12.47 -16.50 0.51
C GLY A 55 11.19 -17.31 0.36
N ARG A 56 10.03 -16.68 0.57
CA ARG A 56 8.72 -17.31 0.32
C ARG A 56 8.56 -17.76 -1.13
N TYR A 57 8.94 -16.92 -2.09
CA TYR A 57 8.90 -17.31 -3.50
C TYR A 57 9.71 -18.59 -3.74
N ARG A 58 10.92 -18.69 -3.19
CA ARG A 58 11.81 -19.88 -3.29
C ARG A 58 11.29 -21.11 -2.57
N HIS A 59 10.30 -20.96 -1.69
CA HIS A 59 9.64 -22.06 -0.97
C HIS A 59 8.32 -22.50 -1.60
N LEU A 60 7.92 -21.92 -2.74
CA LEU A 60 6.56 -22.08 -3.30
C LEU A 60 5.47 -21.70 -2.27
N GLY A 61 5.73 -20.68 -1.46
CA GLY A 61 4.85 -20.21 -0.39
C GLY A 61 3.73 -19.28 -0.83
N GLN A 62 3.54 -19.06 -2.14
CA GLN A 62 2.49 -18.20 -2.69
C GLN A 62 1.13 -18.62 -2.15
N ARG A 63 0.36 -17.64 -1.66
CA ARG A 63 -0.97 -17.90 -1.08
C ARG A 63 -2.09 -17.78 -2.12
N SER A 64 -1.80 -17.09 -3.21
CA SER A 64 -2.80 -16.67 -4.20
C SER A 64 -2.23 -16.72 -5.62
N TRP A 65 -3.11 -16.62 -6.59
CA TRP A 65 -2.80 -16.42 -8.00
C TRP A 65 -2.41 -14.98 -8.37
N ASP A 66 -2.51 -14.02 -7.43
CA ASP A 66 -2.36 -12.58 -7.71
C ASP A 66 -1.00 -12.23 -8.30
N LEU A 67 0.08 -12.85 -7.81
CA LEU A 67 1.42 -12.66 -8.36
C LEU A 67 1.48 -13.00 -9.86
N GLY A 68 0.79 -14.07 -10.27
CA GLY A 68 0.70 -14.47 -11.67
C GLY A 68 -0.14 -13.49 -12.49
N ILE A 69 -1.24 -12.99 -11.94
CA ILE A 69 -2.11 -12.00 -12.61
C ILE A 69 -1.32 -10.72 -12.88
N PHE A 70 -0.68 -10.15 -11.86
CA PHE A 70 0.12 -8.94 -12.03
C PHE A 70 1.32 -9.14 -12.95
N GLU A 71 1.94 -10.33 -12.93
CA GLU A 71 3.01 -10.63 -13.87
C GLU A 71 2.53 -10.63 -15.32
N GLN A 72 1.39 -11.27 -15.63
CA GLN A 72 0.84 -11.26 -16.99
C GLN A 72 0.56 -9.83 -17.48
N VAL A 73 0.00 -8.99 -16.60
CA VAL A 73 -0.31 -7.59 -16.86
C VAL A 73 0.96 -6.78 -17.12
N ILE A 74 1.94 -6.85 -16.22
CA ILE A 74 3.19 -6.08 -16.34
C ILE A 74 4.04 -6.56 -17.52
N ARG A 75 4.04 -7.87 -17.81
CA ARG A 75 4.67 -8.44 -19.01
C ARG A 75 4.05 -7.88 -20.27
N SER A 76 2.72 -7.71 -20.30
CA SER A 76 2.02 -7.10 -21.44
C SER A 76 2.44 -5.65 -21.62
N TYR A 77 2.47 -4.85 -20.54
CA TYR A 77 2.98 -3.47 -20.60
C TYR A 77 4.45 -3.40 -21.06
N ALA A 78 5.31 -4.33 -20.64
CA ALA A 78 6.71 -4.41 -21.07
C ALA A 78 6.88 -4.64 -22.58
N HIS A 79 5.84 -5.15 -23.24
CA HIS A 79 5.79 -5.34 -24.69
C HIS A 79 4.85 -4.36 -25.40
N LEU A 80 4.40 -3.30 -24.71
CA LEU A 80 3.46 -2.30 -25.23
C LEU A 80 2.14 -2.90 -25.71
N GLN A 81 1.68 -3.97 -25.05
CA GLN A 81 0.43 -4.66 -25.34
C GLN A 81 -0.65 -4.29 -24.33
N ALA A 82 -1.91 -4.57 -24.69
CA ALA A 82 -3.03 -4.45 -23.77
C ALA A 82 -2.80 -5.35 -22.53
N PRO A 83 -3.19 -4.90 -21.32
CA PRO A 83 -2.90 -5.62 -20.08
C PRO A 83 -3.84 -6.82 -19.89
N ILE A 84 -3.51 -7.93 -20.57
CA ILE A 84 -4.31 -9.16 -20.53
C ILE A 84 -3.86 -10.05 -19.36
N ALA A 85 -4.85 -10.55 -18.61
CA ALA A 85 -4.68 -11.52 -17.53
C ALA A 85 -5.47 -12.80 -17.85
N ASP A 86 -4.88 -13.69 -18.65
CA ASP A 86 -5.46 -14.98 -19.03
C ASP A 86 -5.83 -15.86 -17.81
N LEU A 87 -5.19 -15.65 -16.66
CA LEU A 87 -5.56 -16.28 -15.39
C LEU A 87 -6.99 -15.95 -14.93
N LYS A 88 -7.53 -14.77 -15.26
CA LYS A 88 -8.93 -14.41 -14.98
C LYS A 88 -9.90 -14.92 -16.07
N GLY A 89 -9.37 -15.40 -17.18
CA GLY A 89 -10.09 -15.90 -18.32
C GLY A 89 -9.39 -15.50 -19.63
N PRO A 90 -9.49 -16.29 -20.69
CA PRO A 90 -8.83 -16.00 -21.96
C PRO A 90 -9.14 -14.60 -22.48
N GLY A 91 -8.10 -13.81 -22.73
CA GLY A 91 -8.23 -12.46 -23.27
C GLY A 91 -8.80 -11.42 -22.30
N PHE A 92 -8.90 -11.74 -21.01
CA PHE A 92 -9.47 -10.82 -20.02
C PHE A 92 -8.58 -9.58 -19.83
N ASN A 93 -9.11 -8.38 -20.09
CA ASN A 93 -8.41 -7.13 -19.84
C ASN A 93 -8.55 -6.73 -18.37
N ILE A 94 -7.42 -6.63 -17.66
CA ILE A 94 -7.43 -6.39 -16.21
C ILE A 94 -8.07 -5.06 -15.81
N LEU A 95 -8.09 -4.06 -16.71
CA LEU A 95 -8.72 -2.77 -16.45
C LEU A 95 -10.24 -2.87 -16.32
N GLY A 96 -10.85 -3.97 -16.77
CA GLY A 96 -12.25 -4.31 -16.56
C GLY A 96 -12.55 -4.91 -15.18
N ASP A 97 -11.53 -5.15 -14.37
CA ASP A 97 -11.64 -5.67 -13.00
C ASP A 97 -11.12 -4.66 -11.97
N HIS A 98 -9.85 -4.25 -12.11
CA HIS A 98 -9.21 -3.26 -11.26
C HIS A 98 -8.51 -2.19 -12.11
N PHE A 99 -8.71 -0.93 -11.76
CA PHE A 99 -8.08 0.19 -12.44
C PHE A 99 -6.75 0.53 -11.75
N SER A 100 -5.67 -0.11 -12.20
CA SER A 100 -4.32 0.03 -11.65
C SER A 100 -3.22 0.29 -12.70
N PRO A 101 -3.39 1.27 -13.61
CA PRO A 101 -2.42 1.53 -14.69
C PRO A 101 -1.03 1.95 -14.19
N VAL A 102 -0.88 2.36 -12.92
CA VAL A 102 0.43 2.66 -12.31
C VAL A 102 1.42 1.49 -12.43
N THR A 103 0.93 0.25 -12.49
CA THR A 103 1.75 -0.95 -12.60
C THR A 103 2.61 -0.97 -13.88
N ALA A 104 2.20 -0.23 -14.92
CA ALA A 104 3.01 0.00 -16.12
C ALA A 104 4.38 0.63 -15.83
N LEU A 105 4.56 1.34 -14.71
CA LEU A 105 5.87 1.87 -14.31
C LEU A 105 6.91 0.78 -14.02
N LEU A 106 6.50 -0.47 -13.74
CA LEU A 106 7.42 -1.60 -13.58
C LEU A 106 7.82 -2.24 -14.91
N ALA A 107 7.16 -1.91 -16.01
CA ALA A 107 7.39 -2.51 -17.31
C ALA A 107 8.85 -2.42 -17.78
N PRO A 108 9.58 -1.29 -17.65
CA PRO A 108 10.99 -1.22 -18.02
C PRO A 108 11.88 -2.14 -17.18
N LEU A 109 11.62 -2.23 -15.88
CA LEU A 109 12.38 -3.12 -14.98
C LEU A 109 12.12 -4.58 -15.30
N TYR A 110 10.86 -4.93 -15.55
CA TYR A 110 10.48 -6.29 -15.96
C TYR A 110 11.05 -6.66 -17.33
N ARG A 111 11.18 -5.69 -18.25
CA ARG A 111 11.81 -5.93 -19.57
C ARG A 111 13.26 -6.39 -19.45
N VAL A 112 14.00 -5.83 -18.49
CA VAL A 112 15.41 -6.19 -18.22
C VAL A 112 15.48 -7.48 -17.40
N PHE A 113 14.56 -7.67 -16.44
CA PHE A 113 14.51 -8.82 -15.55
C PHE A 113 13.10 -9.45 -15.56
N PRO A 114 12.76 -10.29 -16.56
CA PRO A 114 11.41 -10.83 -16.74
C PRO A 114 11.13 -11.99 -15.77
N SER A 115 10.82 -11.64 -14.52
CA SER A 115 10.60 -12.58 -13.43
C SER A 115 9.57 -12.05 -12.43
N PRO A 116 8.76 -12.92 -11.77
CA PRO A 116 7.92 -12.51 -10.66
C PRO A 116 8.72 -11.89 -9.50
N VAL A 117 9.98 -12.28 -9.35
CA VAL A 117 10.89 -11.73 -8.33
C VAL A 117 11.08 -10.22 -8.51
N THR A 118 11.08 -9.72 -9.75
CA THR A 118 11.21 -8.28 -10.04
C THR A 118 10.07 -7.48 -9.42
N LEU A 119 8.84 -8.00 -9.48
CA LEU A 119 7.66 -7.39 -8.87
C LEU A 119 7.79 -7.39 -7.34
N LEU A 120 8.18 -8.52 -6.74
CA LEU A 120 8.38 -8.64 -5.29
C LEU A 120 9.43 -7.66 -4.77
N LEU A 121 10.56 -7.52 -5.48
CA LEU A 121 11.61 -6.56 -5.13
C LEU A 121 11.14 -5.11 -5.30
N ALA A 122 10.37 -4.81 -6.34
CA ALA A 122 9.81 -3.47 -6.54
C ALA A 122 8.84 -3.08 -5.40
N GLN A 123 7.96 -3.99 -4.99
CA GLN A 123 7.07 -3.78 -3.84
C GLN A 123 7.86 -3.56 -2.54
N ALA A 124 8.86 -4.41 -2.27
CA ALA A 124 9.74 -4.26 -1.11
C ALA A 124 10.43 -2.89 -1.08
N ALA A 125 10.90 -2.41 -2.24
CA ALA A 125 11.54 -1.10 -2.36
C ALA A 125 10.57 0.06 -2.11
N LEU A 126 9.35 -0.01 -2.64
CA LEU A 126 8.34 1.05 -2.46
C LEU A 126 7.82 1.13 -1.01
N PHE A 127 7.62 -0.02 -0.37
CA PHE A 127 7.28 -0.09 1.06
C PHE A 127 8.42 0.42 1.94
N ALA A 128 9.66 0.09 1.62
CA ALA A 128 10.81 0.63 2.34
C ALA A 128 10.96 2.15 2.13
N LEU A 129 10.72 2.63 0.91
CA LEU A 129 10.79 4.04 0.55
C LEU A 129 9.77 4.87 1.34
N SER A 130 8.57 4.36 1.60
CA SER A 130 7.55 5.08 2.39
C SER A 130 7.97 5.32 3.84
N ALA A 131 8.92 4.55 4.39
CA ALA A 131 9.47 4.80 5.72
C ALA A 131 10.32 6.09 5.77
N VAL A 132 10.89 6.53 4.64
CA VAL A 132 11.70 7.76 4.57
C VAL A 132 10.91 9.01 4.96
N PRO A 133 9.80 9.37 4.28
CA PRO A 133 8.99 10.53 4.66
C PRO A 133 8.38 10.40 6.07
N VAL A 134 8.00 9.19 6.50
CA VAL A 134 7.48 8.96 7.86
C VAL A 134 8.53 9.31 8.92
N THR A 135 9.72 8.73 8.81
CA THR A 135 10.84 8.94 9.73
C THR A 135 11.28 10.41 9.72
N ARG A 136 11.33 11.04 8.53
CA ARG A 136 11.71 12.45 8.38
C ARG A 136 10.67 13.41 8.95
N ALA A 137 9.38 13.14 8.77
CA ALA A 137 8.31 13.92 9.39
C ALA A 137 8.38 13.83 10.93
N ALA A 138 8.50 12.61 11.45
CA ALA A 138 8.61 12.36 12.87
C ALA A 138 9.87 12.99 13.48
N ALA A 139 11.03 12.89 12.82
CA ALA A 139 12.28 13.46 13.30
C ALA A 139 12.24 14.99 13.41
N ARG A 140 11.53 15.66 12.48
CA ARG A 140 11.34 17.12 12.51
C ARG A 140 10.52 17.58 13.73
N LEU A 141 9.57 16.76 14.18
CA LEU A 141 8.68 17.10 15.30
C LEU A 141 9.15 16.54 16.65
N LEU A 142 9.88 15.43 16.67
CA LEU A 142 10.18 14.67 17.89
C LEU A 142 11.69 14.54 18.17
N GLY A 143 12.54 15.09 17.30
CA GLY A 143 13.98 14.88 17.35
C GLY A 143 14.43 13.57 16.68
N ARG A 144 15.75 13.44 16.46
CA ARG A 144 16.37 12.32 15.74
C ARG A 144 15.89 10.94 16.23
N TRP A 145 15.99 10.70 17.54
CA TRP A 145 15.68 9.38 18.12
C TRP A 145 14.19 9.08 18.16
N GLY A 146 13.34 10.07 18.46
CA GLY A 146 11.89 9.91 18.36
C GLY A 146 11.45 9.63 16.92
N GLY A 147 12.06 10.32 15.95
CA GLY A 147 11.84 10.07 14.53
C GLY A 147 12.22 8.67 14.09
N LEU A 148 13.42 8.22 14.47
CA LEU A 148 13.91 6.87 14.16
C LEU A 148 13.02 5.79 14.80
N ALA A 149 12.60 5.98 16.06
CA ALA A 149 11.70 5.05 16.74
C ALA A 149 10.35 4.91 16.01
N ILE A 150 9.74 6.03 15.59
CA ILE A 150 8.51 5.99 14.78
C ILE A 150 8.76 5.34 13.41
N GLY A 151 9.89 5.63 12.76
CA GLY A 151 10.27 4.98 11.50
C GLY A 151 10.39 3.46 11.63
N VAL A 152 11.05 2.99 12.68
CA VAL A 152 11.18 1.56 12.99
C VAL A 152 9.80 0.95 13.28
N ALA A 153 8.98 1.62 14.11
CA ALA A 153 7.62 1.15 14.39
C ALA A 153 6.77 1.03 13.11
N TYR A 154 6.88 2.00 12.20
CA TYR A 154 6.20 1.97 10.91
C TYR A 154 6.64 0.80 10.03
N GLY A 155 7.95 0.63 9.83
CA GLY A 155 8.51 -0.46 9.03
C GLY A 155 8.24 -1.85 9.62
N LEU A 156 8.18 -1.95 10.95
CA LEU A 156 7.83 -3.19 11.64
C LEU A 156 6.32 -3.34 11.86
N SER A 157 5.48 -2.43 11.39
CA SER A 157 4.04 -2.54 11.58
C SER A 157 3.49 -3.80 10.90
N TRP A 158 2.55 -4.46 11.58
CA TRP A 158 1.96 -5.71 11.11
C TRP A 158 1.33 -5.56 9.72
N GLY A 159 0.70 -4.42 9.41
CA GLY A 159 0.06 -4.19 8.12
C GLY A 159 1.05 -4.18 6.95
N LEU A 160 2.28 -3.67 7.16
CA LEU A 160 3.33 -3.73 6.15
C LEU A 160 3.88 -5.16 6.03
N GLN A 161 4.19 -5.82 7.15
CA GLN A 161 4.74 -7.17 7.12
C GLN A 161 3.78 -8.18 6.46
N GLN A 162 2.49 -8.13 6.77
CA GLN A 162 1.48 -9.01 6.20
C GLN A 162 1.29 -8.75 4.69
N ALA A 163 1.43 -7.51 4.24
CA ALA A 163 1.40 -7.19 2.81
C ALA A 163 2.65 -7.67 2.05
N VAL A 164 3.84 -7.61 2.68
CA VAL A 164 5.09 -8.19 2.14
C VAL A 164 4.97 -9.70 2.00
N ASP A 165 4.28 -10.32 2.96
CA ASP A 165 4.03 -11.75 3.00
C ASP A 165 2.94 -12.17 1.99
N PHE A 166 1.95 -11.36 1.67
CA PHE A 166 0.81 -11.83 0.88
C PHE A 166 1.07 -12.02 -0.64
N ASP A 167 2.12 -11.41 -1.21
CA ASP A 167 2.53 -11.34 -2.64
C ASP A 167 2.37 -9.91 -3.22
N PHE A 168 2.72 -9.69 -4.50
CA PHE A 168 2.73 -8.36 -5.13
C PHE A 168 1.34 -7.77 -5.34
N HIS A 169 1.14 -6.51 -4.95
CA HIS A 169 -0.08 -5.72 -5.16
C HIS A 169 0.27 -4.27 -5.55
N GLU A 170 -0.55 -3.68 -6.42
CA GLU A 170 -0.47 -2.30 -6.90
C GLU A 170 -0.45 -1.27 -5.77
N ILE A 171 -1.05 -1.59 -4.61
CA ILE A 171 -1.08 -0.70 -3.45
C ILE A 171 0.32 -0.32 -2.94
N CYS A 172 1.38 -1.05 -3.34
CA CYS A 172 2.75 -0.65 -3.05
C CYS A 172 3.14 0.73 -3.56
N PHE A 173 2.52 1.20 -4.64
CA PHE A 173 2.70 2.57 -5.11
C PHE A 173 2.00 3.59 -4.21
N ALA A 174 0.89 3.23 -3.55
CA ALA A 174 0.14 4.16 -2.71
C ALA A 174 0.90 4.54 -1.44
N LEU A 175 1.64 3.61 -0.82
CA LEU A 175 2.34 3.84 0.44
C LEU A 175 3.29 5.05 0.40
N PRO A 176 4.27 5.13 -0.52
CA PRO A 176 5.17 6.28 -0.58
C PRO A 176 4.43 7.57 -0.99
N LEU A 177 3.45 7.51 -1.89
CA LEU A 177 2.65 8.67 -2.30
C LEU A 177 1.89 9.29 -1.12
N ILE A 178 1.18 8.47 -0.34
CA ILE A 178 0.48 8.89 0.87
C ILE A 178 1.48 9.45 1.88
N ALA A 179 2.59 8.75 2.11
CA ALA A 179 3.56 9.16 3.12
C ALA A 179 4.25 10.49 2.78
N PHE A 180 4.66 10.71 1.52
CA PHE A 180 5.20 12.01 1.06
C PHE A 180 4.14 13.11 1.08
N SER A 181 2.89 12.80 0.72
CA SER A 181 1.78 13.74 0.78
C SER A 181 1.53 14.24 2.21
N LEU A 182 1.39 13.32 3.16
CA LEU A 182 1.13 13.63 4.56
C LEU A 182 2.34 14.26 5.26
N GLU A 183 3.56 13.89 4.88
CA GLU A 183 4.76 14.58 5.31
C GLU A 183 4.76 16.06 4.87
N ALA A 184 4.38 16.33 3.61
CA ALA A 184 4.28 17.68 3.09
C ALA A 184 3.15 18.46 3.78
N LEU A 185 2.02 17.80 4.07
CA LEU A 185 0.91 18.36 4.83
C LEU A 185 1.36 18.79 6.24
N LEU A 186 2.09 17.93 6.95
CA LEU A 186 2.67 18.25 8.27
C LEU A 186 3.69 19.38 8.21
N ALA A 187 4.37 19.52 7.07
CA ALA A 187 5.30 20.62 6.81
C ALA A 187 4.60 21.91 6.34
N GLN A 188 3.26 21.96 6.31
CA GLN A 188 2.45 23.05 5.72
C GLN A 188 2.81 23.37 4.25
N ARG A 189 3.41 22.41 3.53
CA ARG A 189 3.74 22.51 2.11
C ARG A 189 2.53 22.06 1.27
N TRP A 190 1.45 22.82 1.35
CA TRP A 190 0.12 22.46 0.82
C TRP A 190 0.13 21.97 -0.63
N ARG A 191 0.82 22.68 -1.54
CA ARG A 191 0.92 22.29 -2.96
C ARG A 191 1.58 20.93 -3.13
N ALA A 192 2.68 20.68 -2.43
CA ALA A 192 3.38 19.41 -2.51
C ALA A 192 2.51 18.28 -1.95
N ALA A 193 1.78 18.52 -0.85
CA ALA A 193 0.85 17.53 -0.30
C ALA A 193 -0.20 17.11 -1.34
N LEU A 194 -0.80 18.08 -2.03
CA LEU A 194 -1.79 17.82 -3.08
C LEU A 194 -1.18 17.11 -4.31
N VAL A 195 0.00 17.54 -4.77
CA VAL A 195 0.69 16.92 -5.93
C VAL A 195 1.06 15.46 -5.65
N TRP A 196 1.53 15.14 -4.45
CA TRP A 196 1.82 13.75 -4.08
C TRP A 196 0.56 12.88 -3.94
N ALA A 197 -0.59 13.49 -3.63
CA ALA A 197 -1.85 12.76 -3.52
C ALA A 197 -2.47 12.43 -4.89
N MET A 198 -2.44 13.35 -5.85
CA MET A 198 -3.15 13.18 -7.13
C MET A 198 -2.88 11.85 -7.86
N PRO A 199 -1.62 11.34 -7.97
CA PRO A 199 -1.36 10.07 -8.67
C PRO A 199 -2.01 8.84 -8.06
N LEU A 200 -2.53 8.91 -6.83
CA LEU A 200 -3.23 7.79 -6.19
C LEU A 200 -4.43 7.31 -7.01
N VAL A 201 -5.08 8.18 -7.80
CA VAL A 201 -6.20 7.79 -8.68
C VAL A 201 -5.79 6.79 -9.79
N LEU A 202 -4.48 6.68 -10.07
CA LEU A 202 -3.92 5.73 -11.04
C LEU A 202 -3.43 4.44 -10.37
N VAL A 203 -3.41 4.41 -9.04
CA VAL A 203 -2.92 3.25 -8.28
C VAL A 203 -4.01 2.21 -8.14
N LYS A 204 -5.18 2.62 -7.67
CA LYS A 204 -6.34 1.75 -7.48
C LYS A 204 -7.62 2.58 -7.55
N GLU A 205 -8.69 1.99 -8.08
CA GLU A 205 -9.96 2.66 -8.32
C GLU A 205 -10.56 3.34 -7.08
N ASP A 206 -10.42 2.76 -5.89
CA ASP A 206 -11.00 3.30 -4.65
C ASP A 206 -10.16 4.45 -4.03
N LEU A 207 -8.92 4.64 -4.47
CA LEU A 207 -8.02 5.63 -3.89
C LEU A 207 -8.36 7.07 -4.29
N GLY A 208 -9.30 7.29 -5.23
CA GLY A 208 -9.90 8.62 -5.47
C GLY A 208 -10.57 9.21 -4.22
N PHE A 209 -11.13 8.35 -3.35
CA PHE A 209 -11.60 8.80 -2.05
C PHE A 209 -10.47 9.25 -1.11
N THR A 210 -9.32 8.58 -1.15
CA THR A 210 -8.14 8.95 -0.34
C THR A 210 -7.59 10.31 -0.79
N VAL A 211 -7.52 10.56 -2.10
CA VAL A 211 -7.17 11.88 -2.66
C VAL A 211 -8.10 12.96 -2.12
N THR A 212 -9.41 12.69 -2.19
CA THR A 212 -10.44 13.60 -1.70
C THR A 212 -10.26 13.89 -0.22
N ALA A 213 -10.06 12.88 0.61
CA ALA A 213 -9.88 13.06 2.05
C ALA A 213 -8.61 13.84 2.41
N ILE A 214 -7.47 13.53 1.77
CA ILE A 214 -6.22 14.31 1.96
C ILE A 214 -6.47 15.77 1.60
N ALA A 215 -7.10 16.02 0.46
CA ALA A 215 -7.37 17.36 -0.02
C ALA A 215 -8.32 18.13 0.93
N LEU A 216 -9.35 17.48 1.47
CA LEU A 216 -10.23 18.10 2.47
C LEU A 216 -9.51 18.41 3.79
N VAL A 217 -8.57 17.57 4.24
CA VAL A 217 -7.73 17.87 5.42
C VAL A 217 -6.80 19.05 5.14
N VAL A 218 -6.20 19.12 3.94
CA VAL A 218 -5.40 20.29 3.51
C VAL A 218 -6.24 21.56 3.49
N ALA A 219 -7.42 21.49 2.88
CA ALA A 219 -8.40 22.58 2.84
C ALA A 219 -8.68 23.10 4.26
N TRP A 220 -9.09 22.20 5.16
CA TRP A 220 -9.42 22.57 6.53
C TRP A 220 -8.25 23.24 7.27
N ARG A 221 -7.03 22.70 7.18
CA ARG A 221 -5.85 23.28 7.83
C ARG A 221 -5.40 24.59 7.21
N ALA A 222 -5.49 24.72 5.89
CA ALA A 222 -5.07 25.92 5.17
C ALA A 222 -6.10 27.06 5.21
N ARG A 223 -7.32 26.83 5.73
CA ARG A 223 -8.46 27.76 5.60
C ARG A 223 -8.19 29.17 6.13
N GLN A 224 -7.46 29.29 7.24
CA GLN A 224 -7.15 30.58 7.86
C GLN A 224 -5.82 31.17 7.36
N GLU A 225 -4.86 30.31 6.97
CA GLU A 225 -3.50 30.74 6.63
C GLU A 225 -3.32 31.02 5.13
N SER A 226 -4.02 30.28 4.26
CA SER A 226 -3.82 30.35 2.81
C SER A 226 -5.11 30.03 2.03
N PRO A 227 -5.95 31.06 1.75
CA PRO A 227 -7.15 30.89 0.94
C PRO A 227 -6.89 30.31 -0.45
N ARG A 228 -5.71 30.58 -1.03
CA ARG A 228 -5.29 29.99 -2.32
C ARG A 228 -5.07 28.49 -2.21
N ALA A 229 -4.38 28.02 -1.18
CA ALA A 229 -4.16 26.59 -0.95
C ALA A 229 -5.49 25.86 -0.68
N MET A 230 -6.40 26.48 0.06
CA MET A 230 -7.77 25.99 0.24
C MET A 230 -8.47 25.77 -1.10
N ARG A 231 -8.46 26.75 -2.02
CA ARG A 231 -9.09 26.60 -3.35
C ARG A 231 -8.48 25.46 -4.16
N TYR A 232 -7.15 25.33 -4.17
CA TYR A 232 -6.49 24.20 -4.85
C TYR A 232 -6.89 22.87 -4.23
N ALA A 233 -7.00 22.81 -2.90
CA ALA A 233 -7.39 21.61 -2.20
C ALA A 233 -8.84 21.21 -2.53
N ILE A 234 -9.78 22.17 -2.61
CA ILE A 234 -11.14 21.88 -3.08
C ILE A 234 -11.12 21.40 -4.54
N GLY A 235 -10.33 22.01 -5.42
CA GLY A 235 -10.18 21.54 -6.80
C GLY A 235 -9.66 20.11 -6.90
N VAL A 236 -8.67 19.74 -6.09
CA VAL A 236 -8.13 18.37 -6.02
C VAL A 236 -9.12 17.39 -5.38
N ALA A 237 -9.93 17.84 -4.42
CA ALA A 237 -11.01 17.02 -3.87
C ALA A 237 -12.07 16.69 -4.93
N VAL A 238 -12.49 17.69 -5.71
CA VAL A 238 -13.41 17.47 -6.85
C VAL A 238 -12.78 16.54 -7.88
N PHE A 239 -11.50 16.73 -8.21
CA PHE A 239 -10.78 15.82 -9.10
C PHE A 239 -10.78 14.38 -8.59
N GLY A 240 -10.53 14.15 -7.30
CA GLY A 240 -10.56 12.81 -6.70
C GLY A 240 -11.92 12.12 -6.85
N VAL A 241 -13.01 12.85 -6.58
CA VAL A 241 -14.38 12.36 -6.75
C VAL A 241 -14.71 12.09 -8.22
N VAL A 242 -14.39 13.03 -9.12
CA VAL A 242 -14.65 12.87 -10.55
C VAL A 242 -13.86 11.68 -11.12
N ALA A 243 -12.58 11.54 -10.77
CA ALA A 243 -11.75 10.43 -11.21
C ALA A 243 -12.31 9.09 -10.74
N LEU A 244 -12.74 9.00 -9.48
CA LEU A 244 -13.42 7.81 -8.95
C LEU A 244 -14.69 7.48 -9.75
N VAL A 245 -15.59 8.45 -9.93
CA VAL A 245 -16.87 8.25 -10.63
C VAL A 245 -16.64 7.83 -12.07
N VAL A 246 -15.74 8.52 -12.79
CA VAL A 246 -15.37 8.17 -14.16
C VAL A 246 -14.77 6.76 -14.22
N THR A 247 -13.91 6.41 -13.27
CA THR A 247 -13.27 5.09 -13.24
C THR A 247 -14.30 3.98 -13.05
N LEU A 248 -15.18 4.12 -12.05
CA LEU A 248 -16.15 3.08 -11.70
C LEU A 248 -17.32 2.98 -12.69
N LEU A 249 -17.77 4.09 -13.26
CA LEU A 249 -18.96 4.12 -14.12
C LEU A 249 -18.65 4.07 -15.61
N LEU A 250 -17.46 4.47 -16.04
CA LEU A 250 -17.10 4.56 -17.46
C LEU A 250 -15.91 3.65 -17.79
N VAL A 251 -14.79 3.81 -17.09
CA VAL A 251 -13.54 3.13 -17.47
C VAL A 251 -13.65 1.62 -17.25
N ILE A 252 -13.92 1.17 -16.02
CA ILE A 252 -14.00 -0.27 -15.73
C ILE A 252 -15.11 -0.94 -16.56
N PRO A 253 -16.35 -0.42 -16.62
CA PRO A 253 -17.40 -0.99 -17.47
C PRO A 253 -17.03 -1.09 -18.95
N SER A 254 -16.27 -0.13 -19.50
CA SER A 254 -15.84 -0.18 -20.90
C SER A 254 -14.88 -1.32 -21.24
N PHE A 255 -14.19 -1.87 -20.24
CA PHE A 255 -13.26 -3.00 -20.39
C PHE A 255 -13.81 -4.33 -19.86
N ASN A 256 -14.88 -4.29 -19.06
CA ASN A 256 -15.50 -5.50 -18.50
C ASN A 256 -16.41 -6.17 -19.53
N SER A 257 -16.28 -7.50 -19.70
CA SER A 257 -17.08 -8.26 -20.67
C SER A 257 -18.59 -8.26 -20.40
N ALA A 258 -19.01 -8.03 -19.15
CA ALA A 258 -20.42 -7.90 -18.75
C ALA A 258 -20.91 -6.43 -18.76
N GLY A 259 -20.03 -5.46 -19.01
CA GLY A 259 -20.37 -4.04 -18.98
C GLY A 259 -20.70 -3.49 -17.58
N THR A 260 -20.38 -4.23 -16.51
CA THR A 260 -20.64 -3.85 -15.12
C THR A 260 -19.37 -3.87 -14.29
N TYR A 261 -19.39 -3.24 -13.11
CA TYR A 261 -18.32 -3.38 -12.12
C TYR A 261 -18.68 -4.51 -11.14
N ASP A 262 -17.94 -5.62 -11.25
CA ASP A 262 -18.23 -6.91 -10.57
C ASP A 262 -18.19 -6.84 -9.03
N TYR A 263 -17.69 -5.76 -8.44
CA TYR A 263 -17.68 -5.58 -6.99
C TYR A 263 -18.96 -4.93 -6.45
N TRP A 264 -19.81 -4.33 -7.30
CA TRP A 264 -21.15 -3.89 -6.87
C TRP A 264 -22.00 -5.07 -6.41
N SER A 265 -21.96 -6.20 -7.14
CA SER A 265 -22.69 -7.40 -6.73
C SER A 265 -22.16 -7.97 -5.42
N LYS A 266 -20.89 -7.79 -5.06
CA LYS A 266 -20.38 -8.18 -3.73
C LYS A 266 -20.92 -7.31 -2.58
N VAL A 267 -21.42 -6.12 -2.89
CA VAL A 267 -22.15 -5.25 -1.95
C VAL A 267 -23.63 -5.61 -1.94
N ASP A 268 -24.23 -5.92 -3.10
CA ASP A 268 -25.67 -6.20 -3.26
C ASP A 268 -26.09 -7.65 -2.92
N GLU A 269 -25.29 -8.66 -3.25
CA GLU A 269 -25.50 -10.08 -2.89
C GLU A 269 -25.22 -10.36 -1.42
N SER A 270 -24.85 -9.34 -0.64
CA SER A 270 -24.45 -9.50 0.75
C SER A 270 -25.55 -10.00 1.67
N GLY A 271 -26.85 -9.91 1.30
CA GLY A 271 -27.98 -10.61 1.95
C GLY A 271 -28.10 -10.55 3.49
N GLY A 272 -27.28 -9.72 4.14
CA GLY A 272 -26.73 -9.92 5.48
C GLY A 272 -25.37 -9.21 5.59
N GLY A 273 -25.40 -7.87 5.57
CA GLY A 273 -24.21 -7.02 5.49
C GLY A 273 -24.45 -5.61 5.98
N GLY A 274 -25.22 -5.44 7.05
CA GLY A 274 -25.34 -4.14 7.70
C GLY A 274 -23.98 -3.63 8.21
N PRO A 275 -23.80 -2.31 8.38
CA PRO A 275 -22.56 -1.75 8.93
C PRO A 275 -22.19 -2.34 10.31
N PHE A 276 -23.18 -2.91 11.01
CA PHE A 276 -23.04 -3.55 12.32
C PHE A 276 -22.84 -5.08 12.28
N ASP A 277 -22.86 -5.72 11.11
CA ASP A 277 -22.56 -7.15 11.00
C ASP A 277 -21.07 -7.38 11.17
N GLY A 278 -20.70 -8.42 11.93
CA GLY A 278 -19.30 -8.73 12.23
C GLY A 278 -18.58 -7.68 13.09
N LEU A 279 -19.32 -6.91 13.91
CA LEU A 279 -18.78 -5.84 14.76
C LEU A 279 -17.58 -6.27 15.61
N ASP A 280 -17.57 -7.48 16.17
CA ASP A 280 -16.42 -7.97 16.94
C ASP A 280 -15.14 -7.95 16.09
N THR A 281 -15.18 -8.54 14.89
CA THR A 281 -14.06 -8.55 13.95
C THR A 281 -13.66 -7.13 13.56
N LYS A 282 -14.64 -6.26 13.26
CA LYS A 282 -14.40 -4.86 12.88
C LYS A 282 -13.69 -4.09 13.99
N LEU A 283 -14.21 -4.16 15.21
CA LEU A 283 -13.64 -3.51 16.40
C LEU A 283 -12.27 -4.08 16.73
N ARG A 284 -12.11 -5.40 16.69
CA ARG A 284 -10.82 -6.07 16.90
C ARG A 284 -9.78 -5.60 15.89
N THR A 285 -10.16 -5.45 14.62
CA THR A 285 -9.28 -4.94 13.57
C THR A 285 -8.89 -3.48 13.79
N LEU A 286 -9.85 -2.63 14.16
CA LEU A 286 -9.56 -1.23 14.52
C LEU A 286 -8.63 -1.13 15.73
N CYS A 287 -8.83 -1.97 16.75
CA CYS A 287 -7.94 -2.09 17.89
C CYS A 287 -6.53 -2.53 17.47
N TRP A 288 -6.43 -3.56 16.62
CA TRP A 288 -5.16 -4.00 16.04
C TRP A 288 -4.49 -2.94 15.18
N LEU A 289 -5.25 -2.09 14.51
CA LEU A 289 -4.72 -0.99 13.72
C LEU A 289 -4.20 0.16 14.61
N LEU A 290 -4.98 0.55 15.63
CA LEU A 290 -4.74 1.78 16.40
C LEU A 290 -3.87 1.58 17.64
N ILE A 291 -3.99 0.45 18.35
CA ILE A 291 -3.29 0.23 19.62
C ILE A 291 -1.78 0.02 19.40
N PRO A 292 -1.31 -1.00 18.65
CA PRO A 292 0.12 -1.23 18.49
C PRO A 292 0.81 -0.12 17.69
N THR A 293 0.09 0.51 16.76
CA THR A 293 0.66 1.55 15.88
C THR A 293 0.68 2.93 16.54
N SER A 294 -0.27 3.24 17.45
CA SER A 294 -0.43 4.61 17.95
C SER A 294 -0.73 4.78 19.43
N GLY A 295 -0.93 3.70 20.19
CA GLY A 295 -1.40 3.79 21.57
C GLY A 295 -2.68 4.64 21.69
N LEU A 296 -3.55 4.57 20.68
CA LEU A 296 -4.77 5.38 20.51
C LEU A 296 -4.57 6.90 20.37
N LEU A 297 -3.33 7.41 20.41
CA LEU A 297 -3.09 8.85 20.36
C LEU A 297 -3.38 9.45 18.98
N ALA A 298 -3.30 8.65 17.90
CA ALA A 298 -3.63 9.08 16.54
C ALA A 298 -5.08 9.58 16.41
N LEU A 299 -6.01 9.15 17.29
CA LEU A 299 -7.39 9.62 17.33
C LEU A 299 -7.52 11.13 17.60
N ARG A 300 -6.48 11.76 18.14
CA ARG A 300 -6.45 13.21 18.37
C ARG A 300 -6.06 14.02 17.12
N SER A 301 -5.59 13.36 16.06
CA SER A 301 -5.17 14.03 14.84
C SER A 301 -6.27 14.01 13.78
N PRO A 302 -6.54 15.15 13.14
CA PRO A 302 -7.47 15.17 12.02
C PRO A 302 -6.95 14.49 10.75
N ILE A 303 -5.65 14.13 10.70
CA ILE A 303 -5.10 13.34 9.58
C ILE A 303 -5.74 11.95 9.56
N LEU A 304 -6.23 11.44 10.69
CA LEU A 304 -6.90 10.14 10.73
C LEU A 304 -8.19 10.12 9.88
N LEU A 305 -8.77 11.30 9.57
CA LEU A 305 -9.90 11.39 8.63
C LEU A 305 -9.56 10.84 7.23
N VAL A 306 -8.28 10.84 6.85
CA VAL A 306 -7.81 10.26 5.58
C VAL A 306 -8.00 8.75 5.55
N ALA A 307 -8.04 8.07 6.69
CA ALA A 307 -8.28 6.63 6.76
C ALA A 307 -9.77 6.27 6.60
N LEU A 308 -10.69 7.23 6.79
CA LEU A 308 -12.12 6.98 6.84
C LEU A 308 -12.68 6.37 5.55
N PRO A 309 -12.28 6.76 4.33
CA PRO A 309 -12.88 6.14 3.15
C PRO A 309 -12.53 4.66 3.02
N THR A 310 -11.27 4.30 3.25
CA THR A 310 -10.82 2.91 3.22
C THR A 310 -11.46 2.07 4.33
N ILE A 311 -11.65 2.65 5.52
CA ILE A 311 -12.38 1.98 6.61
C ILE A 311 -13.87 1.87 6.27
N GLY A 312 -14.47 2.94 5.75
CA GLY A 312 -15.89 3.08 5.48
C GLY A 312 -16.41 2.05 4.48
N TRP A 313 -15.74 1.89 3.33
CA TRP A 313 -16.17 0.88 2.37
C TRP A 313 -16.03 -0.55 2.92
N ARG A 314 -15.00 -0.81 3.73
CA ARG A 314 -14.87 -2.11 4.42
C ARG A 314 -15.99 -2.34 5.42
N PHE A 315 -16.48 -1.29 6.08
CA PHE A 315 -17.62 -1.41 7.01
C PHE A 315 -18.90 -1.81 6.30
N VAL A 316 -19.06 -1.39 5.05
CA VAL A 316 -20.19 -1.73 4.18
C VAL A 316 -20.03 -3.13 3.56
N SER A 317 -18.82 -3.67 3.47
CA SER A 317 -18.60 -5.02 2.93
C SER A 317 -18.70 -6.11 4.01
N SER A 318 -19.43 -7.18 3.71
CA SER A 318 -19.55 -8.37 4.56
C SER A 318 -18.43 -9.40 4.34
N TYR A 319 -17.50 -9.16 3.41
CA TYR A 319 -16.45 -10.12 3.05
C TYR A 319 -15.37 -10.21 4.17
N PRO A 320 -15.24 -11.34 4.89
CA PRO A 320 -14.39 -11.43 6.10
C PRO A 320 -12.91 -11.11 5.85
N GLN A 321 -12.41 -11.38 4.65
CA GLN A 321 -11.01 -11.18 4.26
C GLN A 321 -10.62 -9.70 4.23
N TYR A 322 -11.58 -8.77 4.05
CA TYR A 322 -11.30 -7.33 4.12
C TYR A 322 -11.03 -6.82 5.53
N TRP A 323 -11.42 -7.61 6.54
CA TRP A 323 -11.22 -7.32 7.96
C TRP A 323 -10.12 -8.16 8.60
N GLY A 324 -9.76 -9.30 8.01
CA GLY A 324 -8.68 -10.15 8.51
C GLY A 324 -7.32 -9.45 8.58
N THR A 325 -6.44 -9.95 9.45
CA THR A 325 -5.07 -9.47 9.61
C THR A 325 -4.10 -10.06 8.58
N ASP A 326 -4.55 -11.01 7.76
CA ASP A 326 -3.67 -11.89 6.97
C ASP A 326 -3.39 -11.39 5.54
N TRP A 327 -3.97 -10.24 5.19
CA TRP A 327 -3.97 -9.71 3.83
C TRP A 327 -3.41 -8.29 3.76
N HIS A 328 -3.15 -7.84 2.54
CA HIS A 328 -2.47 -6.57 2.26
C HIS A 328 -3.30 -5.31 2.59
N TYR A 329 -4.61 -5.46 2.85
CA TYR A 329 -5.56 -4.35 2.97
C TYR A 329 -5.11 -3.28 3.99
N ASN A 330 -4.48 -3.66 5.09
CA ASN A 330 -4.12 -2.69 6.13
C ASN A 330 -2.88 -1.84 5.79
N ALA A 331 -2.10 -2.18 4.77
CA ALA A 331 -0.85 -1.50 4.44
C ALA A 331 -1.05 -0.01 4.08
N VAL A 332 -2.10 0.32 3.31
CA VAL A 332 -2.42 1.71 2.93
C VAL A 332 -2.84 2.58 4.11
N LEU A 333 -3.33 1.98 5.21
CA LEU A 333 -3.71 2.68 6.43
C LEU A 333 -2.50 3.01 7.32
N MET A 334 -1.43 2.22 7.27
CA MET A 334 -0.26 2.39 8.12
C MET A 334 0.43 3.76 8.01
N PRO A 335 0.71 4.32 6.81
CA PRO A 335 1.31 5.65 6.73
C PRO A 335 0.36 6.74 7.27
N ILE A 336 -0.96 6.57 7.11
CA ILE A 336 -1.97 7.50 7.61
C ILE A 336 -2.00 7.50 9.13
N VAL A 337 -2.17 6.33 9.75
CA VAL A 337 -2.26 6.18 11.22
C VAL A 337 -0.95 6.61 11.88
N THR A 338 0.19 6.28 11.29
CA THR A 338 1.50 6.67 11.84
C THR A 338 1.72 8.18 11.75
N LEU A 339 1.40 8.82 10.63
CA LEU A 339 1.55 10.27 10.51
C LEU A 339 0.49 11.05 11.30
N ALA A 340 -0.70 10.47 11.51
CA ALA A 340 -1.67 10.97 12.48
C ALA A 340 -1.14 10.89 13.93
N LEU A 341 -0.45 9.81 14.31
CA LEU A 341 0.27 9.74 15.58
C LEU A 341 1.32 10.84 15.70
N VAL A 342 2.16 11.02 14.68
CA VAL A 342 3.22 12.04 14.67
C VAL A 342 2.66 13.45 14.87
N ASP A 343 1.57 13.78 14.18
CA ASP A 343 0.84 15.03 14.33
C ASP A 343 0.28 15.23 15.75
N ALA A 344 -0.35 14.19 16.31
CA ALA A 344 -0.89 14.20 17.65
C ALA A 344 0.20 14.36 18.72
N LEU A 345 1.34 13.69 18.56
CA LEU A 345 2.52 13.83 19.43
C LEU A 345 3.07 15.26 19.40
N GLY A 346 3.18 15.85 18.20
CA GLY A 346 3.67 17.22 18.00
C GLY A 346 2.84 18.27 18.74
N THR A 347 1.51 18.06 18.83
CA THR A 347 0.60 18.94 19.56
C THR A 347 0.58 18.62 21.05
N ALA A 348 0.46 17.33 21.41
CA ALA A 348 0.27 16.89 22.79
C ALA A 348 1.52 17.07 23.69
N ARG A 349 2.73 17.16 23.11
CA ARG A 349 3.96 17.45 23.86
C ARG A 349 3.95 18.82 24.56
N HIS A 350 3.11 19.74 24.07
CA HIS A 350 2.92 21.08 24.65
C HIS A 350 1.70 21.16 25.59
N SER A 351 1.08 20.03 25.92
CA SER A 351 -0.09 19.99 26.82
C SER A 351 0.25 20.50 28.22
N THR A 352 -0.70 21.20 28.87
CA THR A 352 -0.58 21.62 30.27
C THR A 352 -0.66 20.44 31.25
N ARG A 353 -1.26 19.32 30.84
CA ARG A 353 -1.42 18.11 31.67
C ARG A 353 -0.11 17.31 31.75
N ALA A 354 0.47 17.20 32.94
CA ALA A 354 1.76 16.54 33.16
C ALA A 354 1.78 15.06 32.73
N TRP A 355 0.71 14.31 33.03
CA TRP A 355 0.60 12.90 32.65
C TRP A 355 0.63 12.70 31.13
N LEU A 356 0.00 13.62 30.36
CA LEU A 356 -0.02 13.53 28.90
C LEU A 356 1.36 13.83 28.30
N ARG A 357 2.10 14.79 28.87
CA ARG A 357 3.49 15.06 28.45
C ARG A 357 4.39 13.85 28.73
N SER A 358 4.24 13.22 29.89
CA SER A 358 4.97 12.00 30.24
C SER A 358 4.66 10.88 29.25
N TYR A 359 3.38 10.62 29.00
CA TYR A 359 2.93 9.62 28.02
C TYR A 359 3.53 9.86 26.62
N VAL A 360 3.39 11.09 26.10
CA VAL A 360 3.89 11.49 24.77
C VAL A 360 5.41 11.36 24.65
N ARG A 361 6.16 11.60 25.74
CA ARG A 361 7.62 11.45 25.75
C ARG A 361 8.06 10.01 25.53
N HIS A 362 7.35 9.04 26.11
CA HIS A 362 7.69 7.62 26.05
C HIS A 362 7.03 6.87 24.90
N LEU A 363 5.94 7.42 24.33
CA LEU A 363 5.15 6.74 23.32
C LEU A 363 5.93 6.32 22.06
N PRO A 364 6.84 7.12 21.47
CA PRO A 364 7.64 6.67 20.32
C PRO A 364 8.45 5.40 20.59
N ALA A 365 9.08 5.31 21.77
CA ALA A 365 9.81 4.11 22.17
C ALA A 365 8.88 2.95 22.46
N ALA A 366 7.72 3.20 23.06
CA ALA A 366 6.72 2.18 23.37
C ALA A 366 6.14 1.54 22.09
N VAL A 367 5.76 2.34 21.08
CA VAL A 367 5.25 1.78 19.81
C VAL A 367 6.33 1.06 19.02
N ALA A 368 7.59 1.52 19.09
CA ALA A 368 8.72 0.80 18.49
C ALA A 368 8.98 -0.54 19.17
N ALA A 369 8.96 -0.57 20.51
CA ALA A 369 9.12 -1.79 21.30
C ALA A 369 7.96 -2.77 21.06
N ALA A 370 6.72 -2.28 21.01
CA ALA A 370 5.55 -3.09 20.69
C ALA A 370 5.63 -3.67 19.27
N SER A 371 6.04 -2.86 18.28
CA SER A 371 6.21 -3.33 16.89
C SER A 371 7.32 -4.37 16.78
N LEU A 372 8.44 -4.19 17.49
CA LEU A 372 9.53 -5.16 17.55
C LEU A 372 9.09 -6.47 18.24
N ALA A 373 8.36 -6.38 19.36
CA ALA A 373 7.84 -7.55 20.05
C ALA A 373 6.83 -8.32 19.18
N LEU A 374 5.91 -7.62 18.51
CA LEU A 374 4.98 -8.25 17.57
C LEU A 374 5.70 -8.85 16.37
N THR A 375 6.86 -8.30 15.97
CA THR A 375 7.63 -8.81 14.83
C THR A 375 8.02 -10.27 15.01
N THR A 376 8.19 -10.77 16.25
CA THR A 376 8.54 -12.17 16.49
C THR A 376 7.42 -13.16 16.12
N SER A 377 6.19 -12.68 15.94
CA SER A 377 5.05 -13.47 15.46
C SER A 377 4.59 -13.07 14.06
N LEU A 378 5.38 -12.25 13.36
CA LEU A 378 5.05 -11.70 12.04
C LEU A 378 6.10 -12.14 11.00
N PRO A 379 5.84 -11.94 9.69
CA PRO A 379 6.67 -12.45 8.61
C PRO A 379 8.17 -12.12 8.68
N LEU A 380 8.57 -10.97 9.24
CA LEU A 380 9.99 -10.66 9.41
C LEU A 380 10.71 -11.52 10.46
N ALA A 381 9.98 -12.25 11.33
CA ALA A 381 10.58 -13.25 12.22
C ALA A 381 11.36 -14.31 11.43
N ALA A 382 10.91 -14.62 10.20
CA ALA A 382 11.56 -15.60 9.34
C ALA A 382 13.01 -15.22 8.99
N LEU A 383 13.41 -13.95 9.12
CA LEU A 383 14.82 -13.53 8.98
C LEU A 383 15.76 -14.20 10.00
N THR A 384 15.21 -14.65 11.13
CA THR A 384 15.96 -15.34 12.19
C THR A 384 16.04 -16.86 11.95
N GLU A 385 15.31 -17.37 10.96
CA GLU A 385 15.22 -18.80 10.65
C GLU A 385 16.15 -19.14 9.48
N SER A 386 17.01 -20.16 9.64
CA SER A 386 17.94 -20.55 8.57
C SER A 386 17.25 -21.07 7.31
N GLU A 387 16.00 -21.53 7.44
CA GLU A 387 15.21 -22.10 6.35
C GLU A 387 14.91 -21.07 5.27
N ILE A 388 14.62 -19.80 5.60
CA ILE A 388 14.27 -18.77 4.61
C ILE A 388 15.37 -18.54 3.56
N TYR A 389 16.63 -18.79 3.95
CA TYR A 389 17.82 -18.60 3.12
C TYR A 389 18.13 -19.83 2.25
N ARG A 390 17.47 -20.96 2.50
CA ARG A 390 17.66 -22.20 1.74
C ARG A 390 16.58 -22.34 0.67
N LYS A 391 16.85 -23.17 -0.33
CA LYS A 391 15.83 -23.59 -1.29
C LYS A 391 15.54 -25.06 -1.05
N PRO A 392 14.31 -25.44 -0.69
CA PRO A 392 13.98 -26.84 -0.45
C PRO A 392 14.23 -27.70 -1.70
N GLU A 393 14.73 -28.92 -1.49
CA GLU A 393 14.96 -29.89 -2.57
C GLU A 393 13.65 -30.17 -3.33
N ARG A 394 12.53 -30.30 -2.61
CA ARG A 394 11.18 -30.41 -3.17
C ARG A 394 10.89 -29.34 -4.23
N VAL A 395 11.19 -28.08 -3.94
CA VAL A 395 10.92 -26.97 -4.86
C VAL A 395 11.81 -27.10 -6.10
N SER A 396 13.07 -27.45 -5.93
CA SER A 396 13.99 -27.66 -7.06
C SER A 396 13.58 -28.84 -7.94
N ALA A 397 13.00 -29.90 -7.36
CA ALA A 397 12.44 -31.03 -8.12
C ALA A 397 11.17 -30.63 -8.89
N ILE A 398 10.27 -29.87 -8.27
CA ILE A 398 9.07 -29.32 -8.93
C ILE A 398 9.46 -28.40 -10.08
N GLU A 399 10.42 -27.50 -9.89
CA GLU A 399 10.88 -26.61 -10.95
C GLU A 399 11.53 -27.36 -12.12
N ARG A 400 12.25 -28.46 -11.85
CA ARG A 400 12.77 -29.34 -12.92
C ARG A 400 11.65 -29.96 -13.74
N LEU A 401 10.60 -30.49 -13.08
CA LEU A 401 9.41 -31.01 -13.77
C LEU A 401 8.74 -29.91 -14.61
N LEU A 402 8.52 -28.73 -14.03
CA LEU A 402 7.88 -27.62 -14.74
C LEU A 402 8.73 -27.07 -15.88
N ALA A 403 10.05 -27.23 -15.86
CA ALA A 403 10.97 -26.82 -16.93
C ALA A 403 10.80 -27.65 -18.21
N GLU A 404 10.19 -28.84 -18.15
CA GLU A 404 9.88 -29.67 -19.32
C GLU A 404 8.83 -29.04 -20.24
N VAL A 405 8.01 -28.12 -19.70
CA VAL A 405 7.07 -27.33 -20.50
C VAL A 405 7.85 -26.36 -21.39
N PRO A 406 7.66 -26.35 -22.72
CA PRO A 406 8.34 -25.41 -23.62
C PRO A 406 7.95 -23.95 -23.36
N ASP A 407 8.87 -23.03 -23.63
CA ASP A 407 8.56 -21.59 -23.63
C ASP A 407 7.51 -21.27 -24.70
N GLY A 408 6.60 -20.36 -24.38
CA GLY A 408 5.47 -19.99 -25.24
C GLY A 408 4.30 -20.99 -25.24
N ALA A 409 4.44 -22.17 -24.63
CA ALA A 409 3.36 -23.15 -24.55
C ALA A 409 2.15 -22.60 -23.77
N SER A 410 0.96 -23.07 -24.13
CA SER A 410 -0.26 -22.81 -23.37
C SER A 410 -0.38 -23.80 -22.21
N VAL A 411 -0.58 -23.29 -20.99
CA VAL A 411 -0.61 -24.09 -19.78
C VAL A 411 -1.81 -23.73 -18.92
N GLU A 412 -2.57 -24.71 -18.48
CA GLU A 412 -3.55 -24.51 -17.41
C GLU A 412 -2.96 -24.95 -16.07
N ALA A 413 -3.07 -24.10 -15.05
CA ALA A 413 -2.41 -24.31 -13.78
C ALA A 413 -3.23 -23.81 -12.57
N ASN A 414 -2.85 -24.30 -11.38
CA ASN A 414 -3.29 -23.76 -10.08
C ASN A 414 -2.13 -23.06 -9.35
N ILE A 415 -2.34 -22.63 -8.10
CA ILE A 415 -1.52 -21.61 -7.40
C ILE A 415 0.01 -21.84 -7.52
N ALA A 416 0.54 -23.00 -7.12
CA ALA A 416 1.99 -23.18 -7.01
C ALA A 416 2.71 -23.10 -8.38
N PRO A 417 2.28 -23.85 -9.43
CA PRO A 417 2.93 -23.81 -10.73
C PRO A 417 2.85 -22.45 -11.45
N ILE A 418 1.80 -21.66 -11.21
CA ILE A 418 1.59 -20.36 -11.89
C ILE A 418 2.85 -19.49 -11.84
N SER A 419 3.38 -19.27 -10.64
CA SER A 419 4.55 -18.39 -10.39
C SER A 419 5.87 -18.85 -11.04
N ARG A 420 5.89 -20.03 -11.65
CA ARG A 420 7.05 -20.59 -12.37
C ARG A 420 6.87 -20.62 -13.88
N LEU A 421 5.66 -20.37 -14.36
CA LEU A 421 5.28 -20.50 -15.75
C LEU A 421 4.84 -19.18 -16.36
N THR A 422 4.27 -18.25 -15.59
CA THR A 422 3.71 -17.00 -16.11
C THR A 422 4.72 -16.07 -16.77
N SER A 423 6.02 -16.17 -16.46
CA SER A 423 7.06 -15.40 -17.15
C SER A 423 7.27 -15.85 -18.60
N ARG A 424 7.16 -17.16 -18.87
CA ARG A 424 7.60 -17.79 -20.14
C ARG A 424 6.49 -18.46 -20.95
N CYS A 425 5.36 -18.79 -20.31
CA CYS A 425 4.23 -19.49 -20.92
C CYS A 425 2.99 -18.57 -21.00
N ARG A 426 1.97 -19.02 -21.74
CA ARG A 426 0.62 -18.47 -21.69
C ARG A 426 -0.20 -19.29 -20.69
N VAL A 427 -0.44 -18.73 -19.50
CA VAL A 427 -0.99 -19.49 -18.37
C VAL A 427 -2.44 -19.13 -18.12
N PHE A 428 -3.29 -20.14 -17.97
CA PHE A 428 -4.70 -20.04 -17.60
C PHE A 428 -4.93 -20.61 -16.20
N TRP A 429 -5.97 -20.12 -15.53
CA TRP A 429 -6.41 -20.72 -14.27
C TRP A 429 -7.16 -22.01 -14.53
N ILE A 430 -6.90 -23.02 -13.71
CA ILE A 430 -7.66 -24.28 -13.71
C ILE A 430 -9.16 -23.98 -13.68
N THR A 431 -9.94 -24.54 -14.60
CA THR A 431 -11.40 -24.32 -14.78
C THR A 431 -11.82 -23.02 -15.48
N SER A 432 -10.90 -22.10 -15.80
CA SER A 432 -11.23 -20.82 -16.46
C SER A 432 -10.80 -20.74 -17.92
N THR A 433 -10.48 -21.87 -18.55
CA THR A 433 -9.99 -21.93 -19.95
C THR A 433 -11.06 -21.63 -21.00
N ARG A 434 -12.36 -21.57 -20.63
CA ARG A 434 -13.49 -21.24 -21.52
C ARG A 434 -13.47 -21.98 -22.86
N GLY A 435 -13.18 -23.28 -22.84
CA GLY A 435 -13.16 -24.15 -24.02
C GLY A 435 -11.82 -24.22 -24.75
N ILE A 436 -10.80 -23.46 -24.34
CA ILE A 436 -9.44 -23.64 -24.84
C ILE A 436 -8.85 -24.92 -24.26
N ASN A 437 -8.37 -25.82 -25.10
CA ASN A 437 -7.58 -26.97 -24.68
C ASN A 437 -6.10 -26.56 -24.65
N PRO A 438 -5.48 -26.36 -23.48
CA PRO A 438 -4.06 -26.01 -23.39
C PRO A 438 -3.14 -27.16 -23.86
N ASP A 439 -1.87 -26.84 -24.16
CA ASP A 439 -0.85 -27.83 -24.51
C ASP A 439 -0.45 -28.68 -23.30
N PHE A 440 -0.42 -28.05 -22.13
CA PHE A 440 -0.05 -28.67 -20.86
C PHE A 440 -1.02 -28.32 -19.73
N ILE A 441 -1.11 -29.20 -18.74
CA ILE A 441 -1.79 -28.95 -17.47
C ILE A 441 -0.81 -29.21 -16.33
N ALA A 442 -0.57 -28.20 -15.50
CA ALA A 442 0.32 -28.28 -14.35
C ALA A 442 -0.46 -28.08 -13.05
N LEU A 443 -0.68 -29.17 -12.32
CA LEU A 443 -1.55 -29.19 -11.14
C LEU A 443 -0.76 -29.50 -9.86
N ASP A 444 -0.74 -28.58 -8.91
CA ASP A 444 -0.38 -28.92 -7.52
C ASP A 444 -1.55 -29.65 -6.86
N ASN A 445 -1.38 -30.97 -6.69
CA ASN A 445 -2.26 -31.86 -5.94
C ASN A 445 -1.57 -32.41 -4.67
N SER A 446 -0.57 -31.71 -4.13
CA SER A 446 0.15 -32.13 -2.91
C SER A 446 -0.74 -32.29 -1.68
N ARG A 447 -1.87 -31.56 -1.63
CA ARG A 447 -2.91 -31.69 -0.59
C ARG A 447 -3.96 -32.76 -0.90
N LYS A 448 -3.77 -33.56 -1.96
CA LYS A 448 -4.68 -34.64 -2.41
C LYS A 448 -6.13 -34.17 -2.57
N ARG A 449 -6.33 -32.96 -3.09
CA ARG A 449 -7.67 -32.39 -3.34
C ARG A 449 -8.40 -33.20 -4.41
N TYR A 450 -7.67 -33.71 -5.40
CA TYR A 450 -8.19 -34.51 -6.49
C TYR A 450 -7.78 -35.97 -6.29
N ARG A 451 -8.76 -36.88 -6.17
CA ARG A 451 -8.52 -38.33 -6.04
C ARG A 451 -8.09 -38.96 -7.36
N ASP A 452 -8.77 -38.58 -8.44
CA ASP A 452 -8.46 -38.98 -9.81
C ASP A 452 -8.14 -37.73 -10.64
N VAL A 453 -6.84 -37.44 -10.80
CA VAL A 453 -6.37 -36.26 -11.53
C VAL A 453 -6.69 -36.37 -13.02
N GLU A 454 -6.52 -37.55 -13.62
CA GLU A 454 -6.79 -37.77 -15.04
C GLU A 454 -8.28 -37.70 -15.34
N GLY A 455 -9.13 -38.27 -14.47
CA GLY A 455 -10.58 -38.16 -14.57
C GLY A 455 -11.05 -36.71 -14.42
N TYR A 456 -10.46 -35.96 -13.48
CA TYR A 456 -10.73 -34.54 -13.32
C TYR A 456 -10.35 -33.74 -14.59
N VAL A 457 -9.15 -33.96 -15.12
CA VAL A 457 -8.71 -33.32 -16.38
C VAL A 457 -9.63 -33.67 -17.55
N ARG A 458 -10.02 -34.94 -17.69
CA ARG A 458 -11.00 -35.38 -18.70
C ARG A 458 -12.35 -34.67 -18.56
N SER A 459 -12.78 -34.36 -17.34
CA SER A 459 -14.03 -33.62 -17.10
C SER A 459 -13.93 -32.15 -17.53
N LEU A 460 -12.75 -31.53 -17.41
CA LEU A 460 -12.51 -30.15 -17.85
C LEU A 460 -12.34 -30.05 -19.36
N HIS A 461 -11.69 -31.05 -19.97
CA HIS A 461 -11.36 -31.08 -21.39
C HIS A 461 -11.86 -32.36 -22.08
N PRO A 462 -13.18 -32.54 -22.24
CA PRO A 462 -13.75 -33.78 -22.78
C PRO A 462 -13.37 -34.06 -24.23
N GLN A 463 -12.94 -33.04 -24.97
CA GLN A 463 -12.56 -33.13 -26.38
C GLN A 463 -11.04 -33.30 -26.61
N ALA A 464 -10.23 -33.27 -25.56
CA ALA A 464 -8.78 -33.43 -25.66
C ALA A 464 -8.30 -34.59 -24.78
N ARG A 465 -7.25 -35.27 -25.24
CA ARG A 465 -6.60 -36.34 -24.48
C ARG A 465 -5.30 -35.81 -23.88
N TYR A 466 -5.09 -36.10 -22.61
CA TYR A 466 -3.88 -35.74 -21.89
C TYR A 466 -3.22 -36.98 -21.32
N THR A 467 -1.90 -37.05 -21.39
CA THR A 467 -1.08 -38.07 -20.73
C THR A 467 -0.26 -37.45 -19.62
N VAL A 468 -0.10 -38.18 -18.51
CA VAL A 468 0.78 -37.76 -17.42
C VAL A 468 2.22 -37.92 -17.88
N GLU A 469 2.95 -36.81 -17.94
CA GLU A 469 4.39 -36.79 -18.26
C GLU A 469 5.22 -36.97 -16.99
N GLY A 470 4.75 -36.44 -15.86
CA GLY A 470 5.45 -36.58 -14.59
C GLY A 470 4.63 -36.21 -13.36
N ASN A 471 5.04 -36.75 -12.21
CA ASN A 471 4.47 -36.44 -10.90
C ASN A 471 5.59 -36.35 -9.86
N VAL A 472 5.77 -35.16 -9.28
CA VAL A 472 6.84 -34.86 -8.35
C VAL A 472 6.27 -34.12 -7.14
N TYR A 473 6.38 -34.73 -5.95
CA TYR A 473 5.86 -34.19 -4.69
C TYR A 473 4.40 -33.71 -4.76
N GLY A 474 3.57 -34.42 -5.53
CA GLY A 474 2.16 -34.13 -5.73
C GLY A 474 1.86 -33.06 -6.78
N VAL A 475 2.87 -32.46 -7.40
CA VAL A 475 2.68 -31.66 -8.62
C VAL A 475 2.66 -32.59 -9.81
N VAL A 476 1.56 -32.60 -10.54
CA VAL A 476 1.32 -33.45 -11.71
C VAL A 476 1.39 -32.60 -12.97
N LEU A 477 2.21 -33.02 -13.93
CA LEU A 477 2.30 -32.43 -15.26
C LEU A 477 1.65 -33.38 -16.26
N LEU A 478 0.70 -32.86 -17.03
CA LEU A 478 0.05 -33.57 -18.12
C LEU A 478 0.27 -32.83 -19.44
N LYS A 479 0.41 -33.57 -20.52
CA LYS A 479 0.61 -33.06 -21.89
C LYS A 479 -0.51 -33.53 -22.80
N ARG A 480 -0.98 -32.63 -23.65
CA ARG A 480 -1.97 -32.94 -24.68
C ARG A 480 -1.35 -33.82 -25.78
N GLN A 481 -2.09 -34.87 -26.17
CA GLN A 481 -1.70 -35.77 -27.27
C GLN A 481 -1.95 -35.17 -28.65
#